data_AF-A0A920GAX1-F1
#
_entry.id   AF-A0A920GAX1-F1
#
_cell.length_a   1.000
_cell.length_b   1.000
_cell.length_c   1.000
_cell.angle_alpha   90.00
_cell.angle_beta   90.00
_cell.angle_gamma   90.00
#
_symmetry.space_group_name_H-M   'P 1'
#
loop_
_entity.id
_entity.type
_entity.pdbx_description
1 polymer ?
#
loop_
_entity_poly.entity_id
_entity_poly.type
_entity_poly.pdbx_seq_one_letter_code
_entity_poly.pdbx_strand_id
1 'polypeptide(L)'
;MDLGNGRLRLHSRNIFIFLSAIIFLYSCEIEESKNTYKPPSIEISSKIDKTSNAYSIEVLESVGDELSNLLNKEIDLFSSNEVKFEGEIISKYIDCGFMNNEVYVNYIDRIFGSYLEAVITFKIVNEDNLYRINNDEIRYTFFSKETGTRWRFKSNKPKELLVGNPVYSDNPYRTCLSKNVLEKKIKNILNRTSNG
;
A
#
# COMPACT_ATOMS: atom_id res chain seq x y z
N MET A 1 28.40 -46.29 62.89
CA MET A 1 29.02 -44.97 62.72
C MET A 1 29.79 -45.00 61.42
N ASP A 2 29.34 -44.20 60.43
CA ASP A 2 30.06 -43.56 59.31
C ASP A 2 31.26 -44.25 58.62
N LEU A 3 31.49 -44.17 57.31
CA LEU A 3 30.89 -43.40 56.21
C LEU A 3 31.42 -44.01 54.90
N GLY A 4 30.57 -44.09 53.88
CA GLY A 4 30.92 -43.86 52.46
C GLY A 4 31.95 -44.77 51.77
N ASN A 5 31.48 -45.54 50.78
CA ASN A 5 32.04 -45.39 49.43
C ASN A 5 31.07 -45.92 48.35
N GLY A 6 29.99 -45.19 48.13
CA GLY A 6 29.10 -45.39 46.99
C GLY A 6 29.79 -44.93 45.71
N ARG A 7 30.60 -45.81 45.11
CA ARG A 7 31.22 -45.58 43.80
C ARG A 7 30.12 -45.52 42.73
N LEU A 8 29.63 -44.32 42.45
CA LEU A 8 28.89 -44.01 41.23
C LEU A 8 29.85 -44.18 40.04
N ARG A 9 29.91 -45.39 39.49
CA ARG A 9 30.44 -45.61 38.14
C ARG A 9 29.40 -45.06 37.16
N LEU A 10 29.41 -43.73 36.99
CA LEU A 10 28.68 -43.08 35.92
C LEU A 10 29.29 -43.59 34.60
N HIS A 11 28.49 -44.35 33.85
CA HIS A 11 28.88 -44.98 32.60
C HIS A 11 29.22 -43.87 31.60
N SER A 12 30.51 -43.50 31.50
CA SER A 12 31.01 -42.34 30.74
C SER A 12 30.69 -42.38 29.24
N ARG A 13 30.33 -43.57 28.71
CA ARG A 13 29.86 -43.75 27.33
C ARG A 13 28.45 -43.21 27.08
N ASN A 14 27.58 -43.15 28.09
CA ASN A 14 26.20 -42.68 27.91
C ASN A 14 26.05 -41.15 28.05
N ILE A 15 26.96 -40.50 28.79
CA ILE A 15 26.94 -39.04 28.98
C ILE A 15 27.26 -38.30 27.68
N PHE A 16 28.23 -38.81 26.90
CA PHE A 16 28.57 -38.24 25.60
C PHE A 16 27.44 -38.36 24.58
N ILE A 17 26.68 -39.45 24.62
CA ILE A 17 25.52 -39.66 23.74
C ILE A 17 24.37 -38.71 24.13
N PHE A 18 24.15 -38.51 25.44
CA PHE A 18 23.16 -37.55 25.92
C PHE A 18 23.55 -36.09 25.65
N LEU A 19 24.82 -35.70 25.81
CA LEU A 19 25.31 -34.36 25.44
C LEU A 19 25.21 -34.10 23.93
N SER A 20 25.54 -35.11 23.11
CA SER A 20 25.39 -35.06 21.66
C SER A 20 23.94 -34.83 21.25
N ALA A 21 22.98 -35.50 21.89
CA ALA A 21 21.56 -35.36 21.57
C ALA A 21 21.01 -33.94 21.89
N ILE A 22 21.52 -33.29 22.94
CA ILE A 22 21.11 -31.92 23.32
C ILE A 22 21.61 -30.89 22.30
N ILE A 23 22.80 -31.06 21.72
CA ILE A 23 23.37 -30.15 20.72
C ILE A 23 22.58 -30.20 19.40
N PHE A 24 22.01 -31.37 19.03
CA PHE A 24 21.15 -31.51 17.86
C PHE A 24 19.74 -30.92 18.06
N LEU A 25 19.26 -30.74 19.29
CA LEU A 25 17.98 -30.08 19.57
C LEU A 25 18.06 -28.54 19.52
N TYR A 26 19.26 -27.96 19.60
CA TYR A 26 19.49 -26.51 19.48
C TYR A 26 19.86 -26.04 18.07
N SER A 27 20.01 -26.97 17.12
CA SER A 27 20.39 -26.64 15.75
C SER A 27 19.16 -26.64 14.84
N CYS A 28 18.84 -25.46 14.32
CA CYS A 28 17.75 -25.16 13.36
C CYS A 28 16.34 -24.96 13.94
N GLU A 29 16.19 -24.04 14.90
CA GLU A 29 15.19 -23.01 14.63
C GLU A 29 15.86 -22.09 13.60
N ILE A 30 15.43 -22.19 12.34
CA ILE A 30 15.77 -21.17 11.33
C ILE A 30 15.25 -19.88 11.93
N GLU A 31 16.15 -18.98 12.32
CA GLU A 31 15.78 -17.64 12.77
C GLU A 31 14.91 -17.07 11.65
N GLU A 32 13.58 -17.04 11.86
CA GLU A 32 12.65 -16.48 10.89
C GLU A 32 13.19 -15.08 10.58
N SER A 33 13.53 -14.84 9.32
CA SER A 33 14.17 -13.59 8.91
C SER A 33 13.36 -12.44 9.50
N LYS A 34 13.95 -11.65 10.40
CA LYS A 34 13.23 -10.56 11.07
C LYS A 34 12.69 -9.62 10.02
N ASN A 35 11.38 -9.69 9.82
CA ASN A 35 10.63 -8.85 8.89
C ASN A 35 10.95 -7.38 9.23
N THR A 36 11.71 -6.73 8.36
CA THR A 36 12.20 -5.37 8.56
C THR A 36 11.46 -4.43 7.63
N TYR A 37 10.68 -3.52 8.21
CA TYR A 37 9.97 -2.50 7.44
C TYR A 37 10.89 -1.32 7.09
N LYS A 38 10.80 -0.82 5.86
CA LYS A 38 11.45 0.41 5.40
C LYS A 38 10.40 1.36 4.83
N PRO A 39 10.23 2.57 5.40
CA PRO A 39 9.26 3.53 4.89
C PRO A 39 9.67 4.08 3.52
N PRO A 40 8.70 4.55 2.73
CA PRO A 40 8.98 5.22 1.47
C PRO A 40 9.62 6.59 1.68
N SER A 41 10.37 7.07 0.67
CA SER A 41 10.88 8.44 0.66
C SER A 41 9.72 9.42 0.48
N ILE A 42 9.57 10.37 1.41
CA ILE A 42 8.52 11.39 1.34
C ILE A 42 9.05 12.56 0.51
N GLU A 43 8.87 12.48 -0.81
CA GLU A 43 8.96 13.66 -1.67
C GLU A 43 7.57 14.26 -1.79
N ILE A 44 7.37 15.44 -1.21
CA ILE A 44 6.12 16.18 -1.35
C ILE A 44 6.04 16.66 -2.80
N SER A 45 5.39 15.84 -3.64
CA SER A 45 5.08 16.22 -5.01
C SER A 45 4.29 17.52 -5.00
N SER A 46 4.80 18.50 -5.77
CA SER A 46 4.20 19.82 -5.95
C SER A 46 2.70 19.70 -6.17
N LYS A 47 1.94 20.51 -5.44
CA LYS A 47 0.49 20.68 -5.56
C LYS A 47 0.10 20.58 -7.03
N ILE A 48 -0.90 19.75 -7.34
CA ILE A 48 -1.50 19.72 -8.66
C ILE A 48 -1.96 21.16 -8.95
N ASP A 49 -1.25 21.85 -9.85
CA ASP A 49 -1.66 23.20 -10.27
C ASP A 49 -3.12 23.14 -10.70
N LYS A 50 -3.93 24.04 -10.14
CA LYS A 50 -5.31 24.24 -10.56
C LYS A 50 -5.27 24.56 -12.05
N THR A 51 -5.79 23.65 -12.87
CA THR A 51 -5.99 23.89 -14.29
C THR A 51 -7.07 24.96 -14.41
N SER A 52 -6.73 26.14 -14.92
CA SER A 52 -7.65 27.28 -15.13
C SER A 52 -8.52 27.13 -16.38
N ASN A 53 -8.56 25.95 -16.96
CA ASN A 53 -9.23 25.65 -18.22
C ASN A 53 -10.75 25.82 -18.07
N ALA A 54 -11.37 26.34 -19.12
CA ALA A 54 -12.81 26.42 -19.29
C ALA A 54 -13.20 25.43 -20.39
N TYR A 55 -14.25 24.66 -20.16
CA TYR A 55 -14.71 23.58 -21.04
C TYR A 55 -16.15 23.85 -21.49
N SER A 56 -16.48 23.55 -22.74
CA SER A 56 -17.89 23.44 -23.16
C SER A 56 -18.47 22.10 -22.70
N ILE A 57 -19.79 21.91 -22.83
CA ILE A 57 -20.43 20.65 -22.46
C ILE A 57 -19.97 19.49 -23.36
N GLU A 58 -19.79 19.73 -24.66
CA GLU A 58 -19.32 18.71 -25.60
C GLU A 58 -17.88 18.25 -25.28
N VAL A 59 -17.04 19.19 -24.84
CA VAL A 59 -15.69 18.88 -24.38
C VAL A 59 -15.72 18.05 -23.09
N LEU A 60 -16.64 18.35 -22.16
CA LEU A 60 -16.80 17.54 -20.95
C LEU A 60 -17.26 16.11 -21.26
N GLU A 61 -18.16 15.92 -22.21
CA GLU A 61 -18.57 14.58 -22.66
C GLU A 61 -17.36 13.79 -23.20
N SER A 62 -16.54 14.40 -24.06
CA SER A 62 -15.31 13.78 -24.56
C SER A 62 -14.31 13.45 -23.45
N VAL A 63 -14.19 14.31 -22.43
CA VAL A 63 -13.36 14.04 -21.25
C VAL A 63 -13.90 12.83 -20.48
N GLY A 64 -15.22 12.73 -20.31
CA GLY A 64 -15.89 11.58 -19.70
C GLY A 64 -15.57 10.28 -20.43
N ASP A 65 -15.62 10.28 -21.76
CA ASP A 65 -15.30 9.12 -22.59
C ASP A 65 -13.81 8.70 -22.49
N GLU A 66 -12.89 9.66 -22.56
CA GLU A 66 -11.45 9.39 -22.40
C GLU A 66 -11.13 8.82 -21.02
N LEU A 67 -11.73 9.37 -19.96
CA LEU A 67 -11.58 8.86 -18.60
C LEU A 67 -12.19 7.47 -18.46
N SER A 68 -13.33 7.23 -19.11
CA SER A 68 -13.98 5.92 -19.09
C SER A 68 -13.12 4.84 -19.72
N ASN A 69 -12.47 5.17 -20.84
CA ASN A 69 -11.49 4.31 -21.51
C ASN A 69 -10.24 4.10 -20.65
N LEU A 70 -9.71 5.15 -20.01
CA LEU A 70 -8.55 5.06 -19.14
C LEU A 70 -8.78 4.12 -17.94
N LEU A 71 -9.98 4.18 -17.35
CA LEU A 71 -10.34 3.50 -16.12
C LEU A 71 -11.09 2.19 -16.36
N ASN A 72 -11.40 1.88 -17.62
CA ASN A 72 -12.19 0.73 -18.04
C ASN A 72 -13.51 0.62 -17.26
N LYS A 73 -14.18 1.77 -17.08
CA LYS A 73 -15.44 1.93 -16.33
C LYS A 73 -16.12 3.20 -16.81
N GLU A 74 -17.44 3.21 -16.89
CA GLU A 74 -18.20 4.45 -17.13
C GLU A 74 -17.93 5.50 -16.05
N ILE A 75 -17.53 6.70 -16.48
CA ILE A 75 -17.20 7.84 -15.62
C ILE A 75 -18.22 8.94 -15.82
N ASP A 76 -18.87 9.32 -14.72
CA ASP A 76 -19.72 10.50 -14.66
C ASP A 76 -18.97 11.63 -13.95
N LEU A 77 -18.64 12.67 -14.71
CA LEU A 77 -17.91 13.84 -14.22
C LEU A 77 -18.65 14.61 -13.11
N PHE A 78 -19.97 14.46 -13.01
CA PHE A 78 -20.80 15.18 -12.04
C PHE A 78 -21.08 14.36 -10.76
N SER A 79 -20.55 13.14 -10.67
CA SER A 79 -20.69 12.29 -9.48
C SER A 79 -19.36 11.73 -8.98
N SER A 80 -19.44 10.87 -7.95
CA SER A 80 -18.26 10.21 -7.40
C SER A 80 -18.01 8.89 -8.13
N ASN A 81 -16.81 8.75 -8.67
CA ASN A 81 -16.41 7.60 -9.46
C ASN A 81 -15.47 6.71 -8.64
N GLU A 82 -15.88 5.47 -8.41
CA GLU A 82 -15.08 4.48 -7.70
C GLU A 82 -14.38 3.54 -8.69
N VAL A 83 -13.06 3.40 -8.59
CA VAL A 83 -12.27 2.49 -9.42
C VAL A 83 -11.50 1.55 -8.50
N LYS A 84 -11.50 0.26 -8.84
CA LYS A 84 -10.83 -0.79 -8.08
C LYS A 84 -9.63 -1.33 -8.84
N PHE A 85 -8.51 -1.44 -8.14
CA PHE A 85 -7.27 -2.02 -8.63
C PHE A 85 -6.91 -3.26 -7.80
N GLU A 86 -6.59 -4.37 -8.44
CA GLU A 86 -6.25 -5.63 -7.77
C GLU A 86 -4.88 -6.16 -8.24
N GLY A 87 -4.18 -6.88 -7.36
CA GLY A 87 -2.88 -7.47 -7.65
C GLY A 87 -1.72 -6.47 -7.65
N GLU A 88 -0.62 -6.86 -8.30
CA GLU A 88 0.64 -6.09 -8.31
C GLU A 88 0.50 -4.65 -8.86
N ILE A 89 -0.56 -4.37 -9.62
CA ILE A 89 -0.82 -3.02 -10.15
C ILE A 89 -1.03 -1.98 -9.04
N ILE A 90 -1.43 -2.39 -7.83
CA ILE A 90 -1.61 -1.51 -6.68
C ILE A 90 -0.32 -0.72 -6.39
N SER A 91 0.83 -1.40 -6.46
CA SER A 91 2.15 -0.79 -6.26
C SER A 91 2.52 0.27 -7.30
N LYS A 92 1.82 0.35 -8.44
CA LYS A 92 2.01 1.42 -9.42
C LYS A 92 1.36 2.72 -8.99
N TYR A 93 0.31 2.66 -8.17
CA TYR A 93 -0.46 3.83 -7.76
C TYR A 93 -0.06 4.35 -6.39
N ILE A 94 0.38 3.48 -5.48
CA ILE A 94 0.68 3.85 -4.10
C ILE A 94 2.06 3.32 -3.70
N ASP A 95 2.71 4.05 -2.81
CA ASP A 95 3.96 3.66 -2.18
C ASP A 95 3.74 3.53 -0.68
N CYS A 96 3.99 2.34 -0.16
CA CYS A 96 3.98 2.09 1.28
C CYS A 96 5.33 1.57 1.78
N GLY A 97 6.40 1.80 1.02
CA GLY A 97 7.72 1.31 1.34
C GLY A 97 7.88 -0.19 1.08
N PHE A 98 8.74 -0.83 1.88
CA PHE A 98 9.15 -2.22 1.70
C PHE A 98 9.02 -3.03 2.99
N MET A 99 8.67 -4.30 2.85
CA MET A 99 8.96 -5.34 3.84
C MET A 99 10.17 -6.14 3.33
N ASN A 100 11.28 -6.11 4.07
CA ASN A 100 12.55 -6.69 3.64
C ASN A 100 13.00 -6.12 2.28
N ASN A 101 12.93 -6.94 1.23
CA ASN A 101 13.31 -6.62 -0.15
C ASN A 101 12.09 -6.57 -1.10
N GLU A 102 10.87 -6.60 -0.57
CA GLU A 102 9.63 -6.62 -1.35
C GLU A 102 8.80 -5.37 -1.06
N VAL A 103 8.13 -4.86 -2.10
CA VAL A 103 7.19 -3.73 -1.96
C VAL A 103 6.08 -4.11 -0.97
N TYR A 104 5.84 -3.25 0.02
CA TYR A 104 5.01 -3.60 1.17
C TYR A 104 3.59 -4.03 0.81
N VAL A 105 2.96 -3.36 -0.17
CA VAL A 105 1.61 -3.72 -0.63
C VAL A 105 1.57 -5.02 -1.41
N ASN A 106 2.64 -5.37 -2.12
CA ASN A 106 2.75 -6.67 -2.81
C ASN A 106 2.96 -7.80 -1.80
N TYR A 107 3.76 -7.55 -0.76
CA TYR A 107 3.93 -8.49 0.35
C TYR A 107 2.58 -8.82 1.01
N ILE A 108 1.74 -7.81 1.25
CA ILE A 108 0.39 -8.00 1.80
C ILE A 108 -0.51 -8.75 0.81
N ASP A 109 -0.50 -8.35 -0.45
CA ASP A 109 -1.33 -8.97 -1.49
C ASP A 109 -1.05 -10.46 -1.65
N ARG A 110 0.22 -10.86 -1.65
CA ARG A 110 0.61 -12.27 -1.76
C ARG A 110 0.10 -13.11 -0.60
N ILE A 111 0.14 -12.58 0.62
CA ILE A 111 -0.18 -13.35 1.83
C ILE A 111 -1.68 -13.32 2.11
N PHE A 112 -2.31 -12.17 1.96
CA PHE A 112 -3.67 -11.93 2.46
C PHE A 112 -4.67 -11.57 1.34
N GLY A 113 -4.21 -11.40 0.11
CA GLY A 113 -4.96 -10.75 -0.97
C GLY A 113 -5.25 -9.28 -0.66
N SER A 114 -5.32 -8.45 -1.68
CA SER A 114 -5.61 -7.03 -1.49
C SER A 114 -6.33 -6.40 -2.66
N TYR A 115 -6.84 -5.19 -2.42
CA TYR A 115 -7.27 -4.29 -3.48
C TYR A 115 -7.09 -2.83 -3.05
N LEU A 116 -6.96 -1.97 -4.03
CA LEU A 116 -6.95 -0.52 -3.86
C LEU A 116 -8.19 0.06 -4.51
N GLU A 117 -8.99 0.75 -3.72
CA GLU A 117 -10.11 1.56 -4.19
C GLU A 117 -9.64 3.01 -4.33
N ALA A 118 -9.92 3.62 -5.47
CA ALA A 118 -9.70 5.03 -5.75
C ALA A 118 -11.06 5.70 -6.01
N VAL A 119 -11.40 6.69 -5.19
CA VAL A 119 -12.61 7.50 -5.37
C VAL A 119 -12.22 8.86 -5.92
N ILE A 120 -12.68 9.12 -7.15
CA ILE A 120 -12.42 10.31 -7.94
C ILE A 120 -13.69 11.16 -7.95
N THR A 121 -13.56 12.43 -7.55
CA THR A 121 -14.65 13.39 -7.56
C THR A 121 -14.16 14.67 -8.20
N PHE A 122 -14.85 15.14 -9.23
CA PHE A 122 -14.52 16.39 -9.90
C PHE A 122 -15.36 17.53 -9.31
N LYS A 123 -14.72 18.63 -8.95
CA LYS A 123 -15.44 19.85 -8.59
C LYS A 123 -15.64 20.69 -9.83
N ILE A 124 -16.85 20.68 -10.36
CA ILE A 124 -17.22 21.41 -11.57
C ILE A 124 -18.05 22.62 -11.20
N VAL A 125 -17.64 23.79 -11.69
CA VAL A 125 -18.39 25.05 -11.56
C VAL A 125 -18.82 25.48 -12.95
N ASN A 126 -20.08 25.87 -13.12
CA ASN A 126 -20.58 26.45 -14.36
C ASN A 126 -20.64 27.98 -14.21
N GLU A 127 -20.00 28.69 -15.15
CA GLU A 127 -20.02 30.14 -15.30
C GLU A 127 -20.30 30.44 -16.78
N ASP A 128 -21.42 31.08 -17.10
CA ASP A 128 -21.76 31.54 -18.46
C ASP A 128 -21.64 30.46 -19.56
N ASN A 129 -22.20 29.25 -19.31
CA ASN A 129 -22.12 28.08 -20.19
C ASN A 129 -20.71 27.48 -20.38
N LEU A 130 -19.75 27.90 -19.57
CA LEU A 130 -18.44 27.31 -19.48
C LEU A 130 -18.28 26.60 -18.15
N TYR A 131 -17.67 25.42 -18.20
CA TYR A 131 -17.43 24.59 -17.04
C TYR A 131 -15.96 24.67 -16.64
N ARG A 132 -15.70 24.87 -15.36
CA ARG A 132 -14.36 24.85 -14.77
C ARG A 132 -14.22 23.65 -13.86
N ILE A 133 -13.21 22.82 -14.12
CA ILE A 133 -12.88 21.67 -13.27
C ILE A 133 -11.77 22.06 -12.32
N ASN A 134 -12.09 22.15 -11.04
CA ASN A 134 -11.09 22.17 -9.98
C ASN A 134 -10.72 20.72 -9.68
N ASN A 135 -9.58 20.28 -10.20
CA ASN A 135 -9.11 18.92 -9.99
C ASN A 135 -8.76 18.71 -8.51
N ASP A 136 -9.36 17.70 -7.90
CA ASP A 136 -9.31 17.45 -6.47
C ASP A 136 -8.42 16.25 -6.13
N GLU A 137 -8.11 16.12 -4.84
CA GLU A 137 -7.39 14.97 -4.28
C GLU A 137 -8.18 13.67 -4.49
N ILE A 138 -7.56 12.65 -5.09
CA ILE A 138 -8.13 11.31 -5.16
C ILE A 138 -8.06 10.69 -3.77
N ARG A 139 -9.17 10.08 -3.34
CA ARG A 139 -9.20 9.32 -2.07
C ARG A 139 -8.85 7.88 -2.37
N TYR A 140 -7.87 7.35 -1.66
CA TYR A 140 -7.47 5.96 -1.76
C TYR A 140 -7.88 5.20 -0.50
N THR A 141 -8.42 4.00 -0.68
CA THR A 141 -8.60 3.01 0.38
C THR A 141 -7.92 1.72 -0.05
N PHE A 142 -6.81 1.37 0.59
CA PHE A 142 -6.21 0.05 0.45
C PHE A 142 -6.88 -0.93 1.42
N PHE A 143 -7.19 -2.13 0.94
CA PHE A 143 -7.83 -3.19 1.70
C PHE A 143 -6.99 -4.47 1.65
N SER A 144 -6.72 -5.05 2.81
CA SER A 144 -6.25 -6.43 2.93
C SER A 144 -7.47 -7.35 3.08
N LYS A 145 -7.63 -8.33 2.19
CA LYS A 145 -8.85 -9.17 2.09
C LYS A 145 -9.01 -10.06 3.32
N GLU A 146 -7.96 -10.78 3.72
CA GLU A 146 -8.04 -11.68 4.87
C GLU A 146 -8.07 -10.95 6.22
N THR A 147 -7.22 -9.94 6.40
CA THR A 147 -7.14 -9.25 7.71
C THR A 147 -8.23 -8.19 7.89
N GLY A 148 -8.99 -7.86 6.84
CA GLY A 148 -9.98 -6.79 6.84
C GLY A 148 -9.42 -5.39 7.08
N THR A 149 -8.09 -5.24 7.12
CA THR A 149 -7.41 -3.98 7.41
C THR A 149 -7.62 -2.97 6.29
N ARG A 150 -7.95 -1.73 6.66
CA ARG A 150 -8.26 -0.65 5.70
C ARG A 150 -7.37 0.56 5.94
N TRP A 151 -6.69 1.01 4.89
CA TRP A 151 -5.82 2.18 4.94
C TRP A 151 -6.31 3.27 4.01
N ARG A 152 -6.80 4.35 4.61
CA ARG A 152 -7.41 5.48 3.91
C ARG A 152 -6.48 6.69 3.87
N PHE A 153 -6.13 7.16 2.69
CA PHE A 153 -5.28 8.33 2.47
C PHE A 153 -5.70 9.08 1.20
N LYS A 154 -5.03 10.19 0.88
CA LYS A 154 -5.36 11.03 -0.26
C LYS A 154 -4.12 11.33 -1.10
N SER A 155 -4.33 11.70 -2.36
CA SER A 155 -3.28 12.26 -3.21
C SER A 155 -2.49 13.35 -2.49
N ASN A 156 -1.17 13.37 -2.63
CA ASN A 156 -0.26 14.35 -2.01
C ASN A 156 -0.33 14.46 -0.48
N LYS A 157 -0.99 13.53 0.21
CA LYS A 157 -1.09 13.51 1.67
C LYS A 157 -0.65 12.14 2.18
N PRO A 158 0.67 11.96 2.45
CA PRO A 158 1.17 10.78 3.12
C PRO A 158 0.44 10.57 4.43
N LYS A 159 0.24 9.31 4.80
CA LYS A 159 -0.42 8.95 6.05
C LYS A 159 0.29 7.81 6.74
N GLU A 160 0.49 7.98 8.04
CA GLU A 160 0.89 6.89 8.93
C GLU A 160 -0.32 6.04 9.32
N LEU A 161 -0.12 4.74 9.30
CA LEU A 161 -1.15 3.72 9.41
C LEU A 161 -0.68 2.72 10.46
N LEU A 162 -1.51 2.49 11.47
CA LEU A 162 -1.22 1.54 12.53
C LEU A 162 -1.54 0.11 12.03
N VAL A 163 -0.60 -0.81 12.20
CA VAL A 163 -0.80 -2.24 11.93
C VAL A 163 -1.13 -2.94 13.24
N GLY A 164 -2.19 -3.76 13.26
CA GLY A 164 -2.70 -4.40 14.48
C GLY A 164 -1.82 -5.52 15.04
N ASN A 165 -0.91 -6.08 14.25
CA ASN A 165 0.04 -7.10 14.69
C ASN A 165 1.42 -6.85 14.07
N PRO A 166 2.20 -5.87 14.55
CA PRO A 166 3.58 -5.72 14.13
C PRO A 166 4.39 -6.94 14.58
N VAL A 167 5.49 -7.21 13.89
CA VAL A 167 6.50 -8.16 14.37
C VAL A 167 6.95 -7.72 15.75
N TYR A 168 7.18 -8.66 16.68
CA TYR A 168 7.56 -8.36 18.06
C TYR A 168 8.72 -7.34 18.11
N SER A 169 8.52 -6.27 18.87
CA SER A 169 9.46 -5.14 19.05
C SER A 169 9.68 -4.23 17.83
N ASP A 170 8.89 -4.36 16.77
CA ASP A 170 8.96 -3.50 15.59
C ASP A 170 7.96 -2.33 15.67
N ASN A 171 8.30 -1.20 15.04
CA ASN A 171 7.43 -0.03 15.00
C ASN A 171 6.11 -0.40 14.29
N PRO A 172 4.91 -0.20 14.88
CA PRO A 172 3.64 -0.59 14.24
C PRO A 172 3.16 0.37 13.15
N TYR A 173 3.82 1.51 12.97
CA TYR A 173 3.42 2.51 11.98
C TYR A 173 3.98 2.17 10.59
N ARG A 174 3.11 2.31 9.58
CA ARG A 174 3.44 2.18 8.16
C ARG A 174 3.02 3.46 7.46
N THR A 175 3.87 3.98 6.61
CA THR A 175 3.59 5.22 5.86
C THR A 175 3.17 4.82 4.47
N CYS A 176 2.02 5.30 4.03
CA CYS A 176 1.57 5.17 2.64
C CYS A 176 1.34 6.54 2.01
N LEU A 177 1.66 6.67 0.73
CA LEU A 177 1.37 7.85 -0.09
C LEU A 177 0.98 7.46 -1.51
N SER A 178 0.26 8.35 -2.20
CA SER A 178 0.03 8.22 -3.64
C SER A 178 1.33 8.50 -4.41
N LYS A 179 1.58 7.73 -5.47
CA LYS A 179 2.64 8.00 -6.46
C LYS A 179 2.24 9.06 -7.49
N ASN A 180 1.02 9.58 -7.39
CA ASN A 180 0.43 10.55 -8.29
C ASN A 180 0.33 10.09 -9.76
N VAL A 181 0.36 8.78 -10.02
CA VAL A 181 0.30 8.23 -11.38
C VAL A 181 -1.08 8.42 -12.00
N LEU A 182 -2.15 8.15 -11.25
CA LEU A 182 -3.53 8.31 -11.71
C LEU A 182 -3.89 9.79 -11.89
N GLU A 183 -3.46 10.61 -10.94
CA GLU A 183 -3.59 12.06 -10.90
C GLU A 183 -2.96 12.70 -12.13
N LYS A 184 -1.74 12.28 -12.50
CA LYS A 184 -1.05 12.75 -13.72
C LYS A 184 -1.80 12.33 -14.99
N LYS A 185 -2.31 11.09 -15.06
CA LYS A 185 -3.08 10.61 -16.22
C LYS A 185 -4.37 11.42 -16.41
N ILE A 186 -5.14 11.64 -15.34
CA ILE A 186 -6.35 12.48 -15.36
C ILE A 186 -6.01 13.91 -15.77
N LYS A 187 -4.97 14.51 -15.17
CA LYS A 187 -4.53 15.87 -15.52
C LYS A 187 -4.16 16.00 -16.99
N ASN A 188 -3.50 14.98 -17.57
CA ASN A 188 -3.11 15.00 -18.97
C ASN A 188 -4.34 14.96 -19.90
N ILE A 189 -5.39 14.22 -19.55
CA ILE A 189 -6.65 14.23 -20.32
C ILE A 189 -7.26 15.63 -20.26
N LEU A 190 -7.46 16.17 -19.05
CA LEU A 190 -8.02 17.51 -18.84
C LEU A 190 -7.27 18.61 -19.61
N ASN A 191 -5.93 18.53 -19.66
CA ASN A 191 -5.09 19.52 -20.36
C ASN A 191 -5.06 19.37 -21.88
N ARG A 192 -5.32 18.17 -22.42
CA ARG A 192 -5.33 17.94 -23.87
C ARG A 192 -6.63 18.47 -24.47
N THR A 193 -7.75 18.14 -23.84
CA THR A 193 -9.08 18.47 -24.35
C THR A 193 -9.43 19.95 -24.13
N SER A 194 -8.66 20.72 -23.37
CA SER A 194 -8.81 22.19 -23.26
C SER A 194 -8.21 22.99 -24.42
N ASN A 195 -7.37 22.37 -25.26
CA ASN A 195 -6.62 23.04 -26.33
C ASN A 195 -7.18 22.73 -27.73
N GLY A 196 -8.31 22.02 -27.82
CA GLY A 196 -9.04 21.76 -29.06
C GLY A 196 -10.34 22.54 -29.06
#